data_AF-A0A401FP23-F1
#
_entry.id   AF-A0A401FP23-F1
#
_cell.length_a   1.000
_cell.length_b   1.000
_cell.length_c   1.000
_cell.angle_alpha   90.00
_cell.angle_beta   90.00
_cell.angle_gamma   90.00
#
_symmetry.space_group_name_H-M   'P 1'
#
loop_
_entity.id
_entity.type
_entity.pdbx_description
1 polymer ?
#
loop_
_entity_poly.entity_id
_entity_poly.type
_entity_poly.pdbx_seq_one_letter_code
_entity_poly.pdbx_strand_id
1 'polypeptide(L)'
;MEETAEYEYHKTSNDLSITFDDELESWVIRGAEIEKLFKMTDTMHEQSMLRFARKMRGMGIDKALRDAGAKDGDTVTILDFSFTYVD
;
A
#
# COMPACT_ATOMS: atom_id res chain seq x y z
N MET A 1 9.21 19.62 18.23
CA MET A 1 9.93 18.39 17.89
C MET A 1 8.89 17.50 17.27
N GLU A 2 8.86 17.43 15.94
CA GLU A 2 8.19 16.35 15.23
C GLU A 2 9.04 16.16 13.98
N GLU A 3 9.77 15.06 13.98
CA GLU A 3 10.79 14.70 13.01
C GLU A 3 10.07 14.02 11.85
N THR A 4 9.60 14.81 10.87
CA THR A 4 9.11 14.28 9.61
C THR A 4 10.29 13.69 8.86
N ALA A 5 10.42 12.37 8.89
CA ALA A 5 11.38 11.65 8.10
C ALA A 5 10.98 11.72 6.61
N GLU A 6 11.44 12.76 5.92
CA GLU A 6 11.37 12.86 4.46
C GLU A 6 12.34 11.84 3.85
N TYR A 7 11.84 10.66 3.52
CA TYR A 7 12.56 9.69 2.70
C TYR A 7 12.42 10.07 1.22
N GLU A 8 13.45 10.73 0.69
CA GLU A 8 13.58 11.05 -0.73
C GLU A 8 14.03 9.80 -1.50
N TYR A 9 13.10 9.13 -2.21
CA TYR A 9 13.44 8.00 -3.08
C TYR A 9 13.65 8.44 -4.54
N HIS A 10 14.91 8.35 -5.00
CA HIS A 10 15.35 8.66 -6.35
C HIS A 10 14.85 7.63 -7.40
N LYS A 11 13.90 8.08 -8.23
CA LYS A 11 13.66 7.80 -9.67
C LYS A 11 14.10 6.43 -10.23
N THR A 12 13.12 5.55 -10.45
CA THR A 12 13.01 4.70 -11.65
C THR A 12 11.55 4.29 -11.84
N SER A 13 10.83 5.02 -12.69
CA SER A 13 9.78 4.54 -13.60
C SER A 13 8.83 3.43 -13.12
N ASN A 14 8.30 3.51 -11.90
CA ASN A 14 7.02 2.93 -11.50
C ASN A 14 6.56 3.75 -10.28
N ASP A 15 5.48 4.53 -10.40
CA ASP A 15 5.07 5.55 -9.41
C ASP A 15 4.54 4.96 -8.08
N LEU A 16 5.06 3.82 -7.62
CA LEU A 16 4.70 3.23 -6.34
C LEU A 16 5.38 4.01 -5.21
N SER A 17 4.59 4.57 -4.30
CA SER A 17 5.04 5.21 -3.07
C SER A 17 4.24 4.68 -1.89
N ILE A 18 4.91 4.53 -0.75
CA ILE A 18 4.33 4.08 0.51
C ILE A 18 4.73 5.10 1.57
N THR A 19 3.74 5.68 2.23
CA THR A 19 3.94 6.70 3.27
C THR A 19 3.01 6.41 4.43
N PHE A 20 3.46 6.64 5.67
CA PHE A 20 2.56 6.60 6.82
C PHE A 20 1.80 7.93 6.93
N ASP A 21 0.50 7.86 7.17
CA ASP A 21 -0.39 9.00 7.39
C ASP A 21 -0.75 9.05 8.88
N ASP A 22 -0.25 10.08 9.57
CA ASP A 22 -0.45 10.25 11.02
C ASP A 22 -1.90 10.61 11.39
N GLU A 23 -2.67 11.20 10.48
CA GLU A 23 -4.08 11.55 10.73
C GLU A 23 -4.99 10.33 10.61
N LEU A 24 -4.68 9.42 9.68
CA LEU A 24 -5.41 8.18 9.46
C LEU A 24 -4.89 6.99 10.28
N GLU A 25 -3.73 7.15 10.93
CA GLU A 25 -2.96 6.08 11.57
C GLU A 25 -2.78 4.86 10.63
N SER A 26 -2.45 5.13 9.36
CA SER A 26 -2.39 4.08 8.32
C SER A 26 -1.25 4.26 7.31
N TRP A 27 -0.77 3.15 6.77
CA TRP A 27 0.14 3.12 5.64
C TRP A 27 -0.61 3.37 4.34
N VAL A 28 -0.36 4.50 3.69
CA VAL A 28 -0.97 4.87 2.41
C VAL A 28 -0.08 4.42 1.26
N ILE A 29 -0.62 3.56 0.39
CA ILE A 29 0.03 3.15 -0.85
C ILE A 29 -0.54 3.98 -2.00
N ARG A 30 0.34 4.62 -2.77
CA ARG A 30 -0.03 5.37 -3.99
C ARG A 30 0.73 4.84 -5.18
N GLY A 31 0.10 4.89 -6.35
CA GLY A 31 0.78 4.58 -7.61
C GLY A 31 -0.17 4.20 -8.74
N ALA A 32 0.15 4.67 -9.95
CA ALA A 32 -0.76 4.58 -11.09
C ALA A 32 -1.15 3.12 -11.44
N GLU A 33 -0.22 2.18 -11.32
CA GLU A 33 -0.48 0.77 -11.64
C GLU A 33 -1.38 0.09 -10.59
N ILE A 34 -1.07 0.27 -9.30
CA ILE A 34 -1.83 -0.36 -8.20
C ILE A 34 -3.22 0.25 -8.09
N GLU A 35 -3.36 1.57 -8.27
CA GLU A 35 -4.65 2.26 -8.26
C GLU A 35 -5.52 1.85 -9.44
N LYS A 36 -4.94 1.70 -10.64
CA LYS A 36 -5.67 1.20 -11.81
C LYS A 36 -6.14 -0.24 -11.58
N LEU A 37 -5.27 -1.08 -11.04
CA LEU A 37 -5.59 -2.46 -10.72
C LEU A 37 -6.74 -2.52 -9.70
N PHE A 38 -6.67 -1.68 -8.67
CA PHE A 38 -7.69 -1.59 -7.63
C PHE A 38 -9.05 -1.13 -8.20
N LYS A 39 -9.07 -0.07 -9.01
CA LYS A 39 -10.29 0.42 -9.68
C LYS A 39 -10.94 -0.61 -10.61
N MET A 40 -10.15 -1.54 -11.16
CA MET A 40 -10.66 -2.66 -11.98
C MET A 40 -11.06 -3.88 -11.15
N THR A 41 -10.73 -3.90 -9.86
CA THR A 41 -11.05 -5.00 -8.95
C THR A 41 -12.45 -4.79 -8.37
N ASP A 42 -13.29 -5.81 -8.48
CA ASP A 42 -14.56 -5.84 -7.78
C ASP A 42 -14.32 -6.12 -6.30
N THR A 43 -14.32 -5.07 -5.48
CA THR A 43 -14.01 -5.14 -4.04
C THR A 43 -15.11 -5.79 -3.22
N MET A 44 -16.32 -5.95 -3.77
CA MET A 44 -17.43 -6.63 -3.10
C MET A 44 -17.32 -8.16 -3.18
N HIS A 45 -16.44 -8.67 -4.04
CA HIS A 45 -16.24 -10.09 -4.24
C HIS A 45 -14.91 -10.56 -3.65
N GLU A 46 -14.97 -11.41 -2.63
CA GLU A 46 -13.80 -11.97 -1.94
C GLU A 46 -12.77 -12.59 -2.90
N GLN A 47 -13.22 -13.34 -3.90
CA GLN A 47 -12.33 -13.95 -4.89
C GLN A 47 -11.56 -12.91 -5.72
N SER A 48 -12.15 -11.74 -5.97
CA SER A 48 -11.49 -10.63 -6.67
C SER A 48 -10.44 -9.98 -5.78
N MET A 49 -10.75 -9.78 -4.50
CA MET A 49 -9.80 -9.28 -3.50
C MET A 49 -8.61 -10.22 -3.30
N LEU A 50 -8.82 -11.54 -3.26
CA LEU A 50 -7.73 -12.52 -3.17
C LEU A 50 -6.80 -12.46 -4.39
N ARG A 51 -7.34 -12.26 -5.60
CA ARG A 51 -6.51 -12.08 -6.81
C ARG A 51 -5.73 -10.76 -6.76
N PHE A 52 -6.35 -9.70 -6.26
CA PHE A 52 -5.69 -8.42 -6.07
C PHE A 52 -4.52 -8.52 -5.09
N ALA A 53 -4.72 -9.12 -3.91
CA ALA A 53 -3.66 -9.36 -2.93
C ALA A 53 -2.48 -10.16 -3.51
N ARG A 54 -2.76 -11.18 -4.33
CA ARG A 54 -1.70 -11.94 -5.04
C ARG A 54 -0.90 -11.05 -6.01
N LYS A 55 -1.57 -10.14 -6.71
CA LYS A 55 -0.91 -9.18 -7.61
C LYS A 55 -0.06 -8.18 -6.82
N MET A 56 -0.55 -7.68 -5.68
CA MET A 56 0.21 -6.81 -4.79
C MET A 56 1.54 -7.44 -4.38
N ARG A 57 1.51 -8.71 -3.98
CA ARG A 57 2.73 -9.47 -3.65
C ARG A 57 3.68 -9.59 -4.85
N GLY A 58 3.15 -9.86 -6.03
CA GLY A 58 3.94 -9.92 -7.27
C GLY A 58 4.57 -8.58 -7.67
N MET A 59 3.94 -7.46 -7.29
CA MET A 59 4.48 -6.10 -7.46
C MET A 59 5.50 -5.71 -6.38
N GLY A 60 5.71 -6.55 -5.37
CA GLY A 60 6.63 -6.27 -4.27
C GLY A 60 6.08 -5.33 -3.20
N ILE A 61 4.76 -5.14 -3.14
CA ILE A 61 4.13 -4.23 -2.16
C ILE A 61 4.32 -4.74 -0.72
N ASP A 62 4.15 -6.05 -0.47
CA ASP A 62 4.40 -6.67 0.84
C ASP A 62 5.83 -6.36 1.33
N LYS A 63 6.82 -6.47 0.44
CA LYS A 63 8.21 -6.13 0.75
C LYS A 63 8.38 -4.64 1.01
N ALA A 64 7.78 -3.79 0.19
CA ALA A 64 7.89 -2.34 0.35
C ALA A 64 7.24 -1.84 1.65
N LEU A 65 6.11 -2.42 2.07
CA LEU A 65 5.48 -2.18 3.37
C LEU A 65 6.42 -2.58 4.52
N ARG A 66 7.00 -3.77 4.44
CA ARG A 66 7.96 -4.26 5.44
C ARG A 66 9.21 -3.39 5.52
N ASP A 67 9.77 -3.00 4.39
CA ASP A 67 10.94 -2.12 4.30
C ASP A 67 10.63 -0.71 4.83
N ALA A 68 9.38 -0.25 4.69
CA ALA A 68 8.90 1.01 5.26
C ALA A 68 8.67 0.93 6.77
N GLY A 69 8.53 -0.27 7.34
CA GLY A 69 8.38 -0.51 8.78
C GLY A 69 6.98 -0.93 9.22
N ALA A 70 6.09 -1.29 8.29
CA ALA A 70 4.77 -1.82 8.61
C ALA A 70 4.87 -3.14 9.39
N LYS A 71 3.95 -3.32 10.35
CA LYS A 71 3.87 -4.49 11.23
C LYS A 71 2.52 -5.17 11.12
N ASP A 72 2.46 -6.42 11.54
CA ASP A 72 1.20 -7.16 11.67
C ASP A 72 0.21 -6.39 12.54
N GLY A 73 -0.98 -6.16 12.00
CA GLY A 73 -2.01 -5.36 12.66
C GLY A 73 -2.08 -3.91 12.22
N ASP A 74 -1.07 -3.40 11.50
CA ASP A 74 -1.11 -2.04 10.96
C ASP A 74 -2.20 -1.91 9.88
N THR A 75 -2.83 -0.73 9.81
CA THR A 75 -3.79 -0.42 8.76
C THR A 75 -3.05 0.00 7.50
N VAL A 76 -3.43 -0.53 6.36
CA VAL A 76 -2.93 -0.15 5.04
C VAL A 76 -4.09 0.35 4.20
N THR A 77 -3.92 1.51 3.56
CA THR A 77 -4.93 2.18 2.76
C THR A 77 -4.47 2.33 1.31
N ILE A 78 -5.36 1.97 0.38
CA ILE A 78 -5.21 2.18 -1.06
C ILE A 78 -6.49 2.86 -1.55
N LEU A 79 -6.38 4.08 -2.06
CA LEU A 79 -7.54 4.90 -2.46
C LEU A 79 -8.54 5.03 -1.30
N ASP A 80 -9.73 4.45 -1.45
CA ASP A 80 -10.85 4.46 -0.51
C ASP A 80 -10.99 3.15 0.29
N PHE A 81 -10.02 2.25 0.16
CA PHE A 81 -10.05 0.94 0.80
C PHE A 81 -8.92 0.76 1.79
N SER A 82 -9.28 0.33 3.00
CA SER A 82 -8.34 0.04 4.08
C SER A 82 -8.47 -1.42 4.49
N PHE A 83 -7.32 -2.04 4.77
CA PHE A 83 -7.23 -3.41 5.26
C PHE A 83 -6.11 -3.51 6.30
N THR A 84 -6.17 -4.58 7.11
CA THR A 84 -5.11 -4.87 8.09
C THR A 84 -3.99 -5.63 7.41
N TYR A 85 -2.76 -5.16 7.56
CA TYR A 85 -1.57 -5.87 7.12
C TYR A 85 -1.33 -7.10 7.99
N VAL A 86 -1.09 -8.23 7.32
CA VAL A 86 -0.74 -9.51 7.92
C VAL A 86 0.37 -10.11 7.08
N ASP A 87 1.53 -10.33 7.68
CA ASP A 87 2.71 -10.93 7.06
C ASP A 87 2.70 -12.47 7.02
#